data_AF-A0A4Y2ML26-F1
#
_entry.id   AF-A0A4Y2ML26-F1
#
_cell.length_a   1.000
_cell.length_b   1.000
_cell.length_c   1.000
_cell.angle_alpha   90.00
_cell.angle_beta   90.00
_cell.angle_gamma   90.00
#
_symmetry.space_group_name_H-M   'P 1'
#
loop_
_entity.id
_entity.type
_entity.pdbx_description
1 polymer ?
#
loop_
_entity_poly.entity_id
_entity_poly.type
_entity_poly.pdbx_seq_one_letter_code
_entity_poly.pdbx_strand_id
1 'polypeptide(L)'
;MWTPVHPRTATISISGAVKCKLKQFPMVPAGAITVHKSHGATFEEIAYDYNKSQHNQLVYIELSRVKALEGLYLTNDKNDYTFHHAKGTTVPNYQRNQRRILKTQ
;
A
#
# COMPACT_ATOMS: atom_id res chain seq x y z
N MET A 1 -30.03 10.78 7.95
CA MET A 1 -30.12 11.84 6.91
C MET A 1 -29.01 11.58 5.90
N TRP A 2 -29.33 11.43 4.62
CA TRP A 2 -28.34 11.15 3.56
C TRP A 2 -27.94 12.46 2.87
N THR A 3 -26.64 12.69 2.66
CA THR A 3 -26.13 13.83 1.89
C THR A 3 -25.96 13.42 0.43
N PRO A 4 -26.66 14.05 -0.53
CA PRO A 4 -26.50 13.74 -1.95
C PRO A 4 -25.11 14.16 -2.45
N VAL A 5 -24.47 13.28 -3.24
CA VAL A 5 -23.19 13.55 -3.90
C VAL A 5 -23.44 13.91 -5.36
N HIS A 6 -22.74 14.92 -5.87
CA HIS A 6 -22.85 15.39 -7.26
C HIS A 6 -21.53 15.20 -8.02
N PRO A 7 -21.58 14.90 -9.33
CA PRO A 7 -20.38 14.76 -10.14
C PRO A 7 -19.72 16.12 -10.35
N ARG A 8 -18.38 16.15 -10.29
CA ARG A 8 -17.55 17.33 -10.52
C ARG A 8 -16.92 17.25 -11.91
N THR A 9 -16.81 18.40 -12.57
CA THR A 9 -16.13 18.52 -13.87
C THR A 9 -14.81 19.27 -13.70
N ALA A 10 -13.72 18.65 -14.12
CA ALA A 10 -12.39 19.26 -14.19
C ALA A 10 -11.98 19.42 -15.66
N THR A 11 -11.35 20.54 -15.99
CA THR A 11 -10.77 20.79 -17.32
C THR A 11 -9.25 20.81 -17.19
N ILE A 12 -8.57 19.93 -17.93
CA ILE A 12 -7.12 19.77 -17.93
C ILE A 12 -6.61 20.24 -19.29
N SER A 13 -5.78 21.28 -19.30
CA SER A 13 -5.13 21.78 -20.52
C SER A 13 -3.87 20.97 -20.78
N ILE A 14 -3.93 20.05 -21.75
CA ILE A 14 -2.79 19.24 -22.19
C ILE A 14 -2.20 19.94 -23.41
N SER A 15 -1.04 20.57 -23.24
CA SER A 15 -0.28 21.29 -24.28
C SER A 15 -1.11 22.23 -25.17
N GLY A 16 -1.24 23.50 -24.76
CA GLY A 16 -1.65 24.66 -25.58
C GLY A 16 -3.06 24.66 -26.20
N ALA A 17 -3.46 23.58 -26.88
CA ALA A 17 -4.66 23.47 -27.69
C ALA A 17 -5.62 22.35 -27.23
N VAL A 18 -5.15 21.26 -26.60
CA VAL A 18 -6.02 20.14 -26.21
C VAL A 18 -6.55 20.33 -24.79
N LYS A 19 -7.87 20.54 -24.65
CA LYS A 19 -8.55 20.60 -23.36
C LYS A 19 -9.28 19.29 -23.10
N CYS A 20 -8.79 18.49 -22.17
CA CYS A 20 -9.50 17.29 -21.69
C CYS A 20 -10.50 17.70 -20.61
N LYS A 21 -11.75 17.22 -20.69
CA LYS A 21 -12.77 17.42 -19.65
C LYS A 21 -13.10 16.08 -18.99
N LEU A 22 -12.93 16.01 -17.67
CA LEU A 22 -13.29 14.85 -16.87
C LEU A 22 -14.53 15.20 -16.03
N LYS A 23 -15.60 14.41 -16.14
CA LYS A 23 -16.79 14.52 -15.28
C LYS A 23 -16.92 13.24 -14.47
N GLN A 24 -16.68 13.31 -13.17
CA GLN A 24 -16.70 12.16 -12.27
C GLN A 24 -17.24 12.51 -10.89
N PHE A 25 -17.75 11.53 -10.16
CA PHE A 25 -17.96 11.70 -8.73
C PHE A 25 -16.59 11.75 -8.02
N PRO A 26 -16.43 12.56 -6.96
CA PRO A 26 -15.18 12.66 -6.21
C PRO A 26 -15.01 11.45 -5.28
N MET A 27 -15.03 10.25 -5.85
CA MET A 27 -14.94 8.98 -5.13
C MET A 27 -13.96 8.08 -5.86
N VAL A 28 -13.13 7.38 -5.10
CA VAL A 28 -12.22 6.35 -5.60
C VAL A 28 -12.47 5.07 -4.80
N PRO A 29 -12.33 3.88 -5.42
CA PRO A 29 -12.35 2.63 -4.67
C PRO A 29 -11.27 2.66 -3.59
N ALA A 30 -11.65 2.33 -2.35
CA ALA A 30 -10.74 2.38 -1.20
C ALA A 30 -10.18 1.01 -0.78
N GLY A 31 -10.55 -0.07 -1.49
CA GLY A 31 -10.16 -1.43 -1.12
C GLY A 31 -8.69 -1.76 -1.42
N ALA A 32 -8.10 -1.10 -2.43
CA ALA A 32 -6.69 -1.24 -2.76
C ALA A 32 -6.17 0.09 -3.34
N ILE A 33 -4.96 0.47 -2.93
CA ILE A 33 -4.27 1.66 -3.42
C ILE A 33 -2.86 1.28 -3.84
N THR A 34 -2.35 1.90 -4.90
CA THR A 34 -0.96 1.65 -5.31
C THR A 34 0.01 2.43 -4.42
N VAL A 35 1.23 1.91 -4.27
CA VAL A 35 2.32 2.55 -3.49
C VAL A 35 2.55 4.02 -3.87
N HIS A 36 2.40 4.34 -5.15
CA HIS A 36 2.56 5.72 -5.63
C HIS A 36 1.40 6.64 -5.21
N LYS A 37 0.19 6.09 -5.04
CA LYS A 37 -1.01 6.83 -4.65
C LYS A 37 -1.17 6.91 -3.13
N SER A 38 -0.50 6.04 -2.37
CA SER A 38 -0.43 6.08 -0.91
C SER A 38 0.59 7.10 -0.37
N HIS A 39 1.28 7.84 -1.24
CA HIS A 39 2.33 8.77 -0.83
C HIS A 39 1.81 9.83 0.16
N GLY A 40 2.42 9.90 1.34
CA GLY A 40 2.04 10.85 2.42
C GLY A 40 0.86 10.40 3.27
N ALA A 41 0.20 9.29 2.93
CA ALA A 41 -0.83 8.69 3.77
C ALA A 41 -0.23 7.80 4.86
N THR A 42 -1.02 7.56 5.90
CA THR A 42 -0.70 6.66 7.01
C THR A 42 -1.94 5.82 7.30
N PHE A 43 -1.76 4.51 7.44
CA PHE A 43 -2.85 3.56 7.63
C PHE A 43 -2.69 2.80 8.95
N GLU A 44 -3.82 2.44 9.56
CA GLU A 44 -3.83 1.55 10.72
C GLU A 44 -3.47 0.12 10.33
N GLU A 45 -4.00 -0.34 9.19
CA GLU A 45 -3.79 -1.70 8.67
C GLU A 45 -3.46 -1.65 7.17
N ILE A 46 -2.55 -2.51 6.73
CA ILE A 46 -2.15 -2.69 5.33
C ILE A 46 -1.99 -4.18 5.04
N ALA A 47 -2.66 -4.64 3.97
CA ALA A 47 -2.33 -5.90 3.32
C ALA A 47 -1.47 -5.62 2.09
N TYR A 48 -0.22 -6.05 2.12
CA TYR A 48 0.75 -5.81 1.06
C TYR A 48 1.11 -7.10 0.34
N ASP A 49 0.91 -7.10 -0.98
CA ASP A 49 1.36 -8.17 -1.86
C ASP A 49 2.88 -8.06 -2.09
N TYR A 50 3.60 -8.90 -1.37
CA TYR A 50 5.04 -8.88 -1.27
C TYR A 50 5.68 -9.79 -2.33
N ASN A 51 6.62 -9.24 -3.09
CA ASN A 51 7.41 -9.99 -4.05
C ASN A 51 8.90 -9.68 -3.91
N LYS A 52 9.72 -10.73 -3.83
CA LYS A 52 11.19 -10.64 -3.72
C LYS A 52 11.86 -9.88 -4.87
N SER A 53 11.20 -9.73 -6.02
CA SER A 53 11.72 -8.98 -7.17
C SER A 53 11.41 -7.47 -7.11
N GLN A 54 10.61 -7.02 -6.15
CA GLN A 54 10.36 -5.59 -5.94
C GLN A 54 11.65 -4.87 -5.54
N HIS A 55 11.73 -3.58 -5.81
CA HIS A 55 12.91 -2.79 -5.43
C HIS A 55 12.87 -2.46 -3.94
N ASN A 56 14.00 -2.56 -3.24
CA ASN A 56 14.11 -2.29 -1.79
C ASN A 56 13.46 -0.97 -1.37
N GLN A 57 13.62 0.08 -2.18
CA GLN A 57 13.05 1.38 -1.90
C GLN A 57 11.52 1.38 -1.94
N LEU A 58 10.90 0.64 -2.86
CA LEU A 58 9.44 0.54 -2.95
C LEU A 58 8.87 -0.21 -1.76
N VAL A 59 9.51 -1.33 -1.39
CA VAL A 59 9.12 -2.10 -0.20
C VAL A 59 9.22 -1.23 1.05
N TYR A 60 10.33 -0.51 1.23
CA TYR A 60 10.47 0.41 2.35
C TYR A 60 9.39 1.50 2.38
N ILE A 61 9.14 2.15 1.24
CA ILE A 61 8.12 3.22 1.14
C ILE A 61 6.76 2.68 1.56
N GLU A 62 6.37 1.50 1.11
CA GLU A 62 5.04 0.95 1.41
C GLU A 62 4.94 0.47 2.87
N LEU A 63 5.94 -0.27 3.35
CA LEU A 63 5.95 -0.74 4.74
C LEU A 63 6.00 0.42 5.75
N SER A 64 6.58 1.57 5.37
CA SER A 64 6.58 2.77 6.22
C SER A 64 5.21 3.45 6.38
N ARG A 65 4.19 3.01 5.63
CA ARG A 65 2.84 3.61 5.68
C ARG A 65 1.98 3.08 6.84
N VAL A 66 2.35 1.94 7.44
CA VAL A 66 1.61 1.35 8.56
C VAL A 66 2.10 1.93 9.88
N LYS A 67 1.19 2.24 10.81
CA LYS A 67 1.55 2.81 12.12
C LYS A 67 2.22 1.82 13.06
N ALA A 68 1.81 0.56 12.99
CA ALA A 68 2.22 -0.49 13.91
C ALA A 68 2.41 -1.80 13.16
N LEU A 69 3.33 -2.65 13.65
CA LEU A 69 3.63 -3.93 13.00
C LEU A 69 2.44 -4.89 13.04
N GLU A 70 1.60 -4.78 14.06
CA GLU A 70 0.37 -5.55 14.24
C GLU A 70 -0.63 -5.33 13.10
N GLY A 71 -0.61 -4.15 12.46
CA GLY A 71 -1.45 -3.84 11.31
C GLY A 71 -0.84 -4.21 9.96
N LEU A 72 0.36 -4.80 9.94
CA LEU A 72 1.05 -5.17 8.70
C LEU A 72 0.80 -6.64 8.35
N TYR A 73 0.16 -6.87 7.21
CA TYR A 73 -0.08 -8.19 6.64
C TYR A 73 0.69 -8.32 5.33
N LEU A 74 1.60 -9.30 5.25
CA LEU A 74 2.32 -9.63 4.02
C LEU A 74 1.67 -10.85 3.37
N THR A 75 1.26 -10.70 2.13
CA THR A 75 0.71 -11.79 1.31
C THR A 75 1.66 -12.09 0.16
N ASN A 76 1.65 -13.32 -0.35
CA ASN A 76 2.20 -13.62 -1.67
C ASN A 76 1.47 -14.79 -2.32
N ASP A 77 1.69 -14.95 -3.62
CA ASP A 77 1.19 -16.05 -4.44
C ASP A 77 1.87 -17.40 -4.13
N LYS A 78 3.11 -17.36 -3.64
CA LYS A 78 3.99 -18.53 -3.47
C LYS A 78 3.88 -19.21 -2.10
N ASN A 79 3.06 -18.69 -1.19
CA ASN A 79 3.06 -19.06 0.23
C ASN A 79 4.46 -19.03 0.88
N ASP A 80 5.36 -18.17 0.39
CA ASP A 80 6.71 -17.98 0.93
C ASP A 80 6.76 -16.72 1.79
N TYR A 81 6.81 -16.89 3.10
CA TYR A 81 6.77 -15.77 4.05
C TYR A 81 8.17 -15.28 4.45
N THR A 82 9.19 -15.60 3.65
CA THR A 82 10.55 -15.13 3.87
C THR A 82 10.72 -13.68 3.42
N PHE A 83 11.19 -12.81 4.32
CA PHE A 83 11.52 -11.43 3.97
C PHE A 83 12.94 -11.33 3.40
N HIS A 84 13.06 -10.97 2.12
CA HIS A 84 14.32 -10.99 1.35
C HIS A 84 15.02 -9.63 1.25
N HIS A 85 14.37 -8.56 1.71
CA HIS A 85 14.87 -7.19 1.59
C HIS A 85 15.73 -6.75 2.79
N ALA A 86 16.02 -7.67 3.72
CA ALA A 86 16.94 -7.48 4.84
C ALA A 86 18.39 -7.85 4.44
N LYS A 87 19.01 -7.06 3.56
CA LYS A 87 20.46 -7.14 3.35
C LYS A 87 21.15 -6.07 4.17
N GLY A 88 21.88 -6.46 5.23
CA GLY A 88 22.78 -5.56 5.96
C GLY A 88 22.69 -5.54 7.49
N THR A 89 21.79 -6.29 8.14
CA THR A 89 21.76 -6.38 9.61
C THR A 89 22.23 -7.74 10.08
N THR A 90 23.54 -7.90 10.23
CA THR A 90 24.12 -8.92 11.12
C THR A 90 23.88 -8.46 12.56
N VAL A 91 22.62 -8.43 13.01
CA VAL A 91 22.29 -8.36 14.44
C VAL A 91 22.07 -9.78 14.92
N PRO A 92 22.90 -10.33 15.83
CA PRO A 92 22.87 -11.75 16.18
C PRO A 92 21.58 -12.25 16.85
N ASN A 93 20.56 -11.41 17.08
CA ASN A 93 19.50 -11.72 18.04
C ASN A 93 18.08 -11.25 17.65
N TYR A 94 17.68 -11.40 16.38
CA TYR A 94 16.27 -11.26 15.98
C TYR A 94 15.58 -12.64 15.90
N GLN A 95 15.55 -13.36 17.04
CA GLN A 95 14.62 -14.46 17.26
C GLN A 95 13.57 -14.02 18.28
N ARG A 96 12.71 -13.08 17.90
CA ARG A 96 11.51 -12.77 18.68
C ARG A 96 10.37 -12.50 17.70
N ASN A 97 9.45 -13.46 17.62
CA ASN A 97 8.11 -13.37 17.02
C ASN A 97 7.84 -13.99 15.63
N GLN A 98 8.55 -15.04 15.21
CA GLN A 98 8.15 -15.84 14.03
C GLN A 98 7.11 -16.96 14.32
N ARG A 99 6.40 -16.92 15.45
CA ARG A 99 5.42 -17.97 15.83
C ARG A 99 4.05 -17.41 16.19
N ARG A 100 3.37 -16.69 15.28
CA ARG A 100 1.94 -16.35 15.48
C ARG A 100 1.02 -16.46 14.25
N ILE A 101 1.50 -16.89 13.08
CA ILE A 101 0.66 -16.95 11.85
C ILE A 101 0.00 -18.33 11.60
N LEU A 102 0.27 -19.38 12.40
CA LEU A 102 -0.29 -20.73 12.12
C LEU A 102 -1.06 -21.39 13.29
N LYS A 103 -1.59 -20.63 14.26
CA LYS A 103 -2.43 -21.20 15.34
C LYS A 103 -3.72 -20.43 15.60
N THR A 104 -4.44 -20.10 14.53
CA THR A 104 -5.87 -19.76 14.64
C THR A 104 -6.58 -20.29 13.39
N GLN A 105 -6.59 -21.61 13.30
CA GLN A 105 -7.68 -22.42 12.74
C GLN A 105 -7.84 -23.63 13.65
#